data_AF-A0A8B7E5K0-F1
#
_entry.id   AF-A0A8B7E5K0-F1
#
_cell.length_a   1.000
_cell.length_b   1.000
_cell.length_c   1.000
_cell.angle_alpha   90.00
_cell.angle_beta   90.00
_cell.angle_gamma   90.00
#
_symmetry.space_group_name_H-M   'P 1'
#
loop_
_entity.id
_entity.type
_entity.pdbx_description
1 polymer ?
#
loop_
_entity_poly.entity_id
_entity_poly.type
_entity_poly.pdbx_seq_one_letter_code
_entity_poly.pdbx_strand_id
1 'polypeptide(L)'
;MELPKFMALADVALRVIYMKLDIFSIQCPTYSMKINAVQNILEVFKETTVEGSSINANQCITEVQSISGDKEISTNTDENNLLETIIDLRQYHPIGSIFIVDLFELPNQAKVVKGWNMQQVNYGKLKSFIYNKDENPSPLVLTVSIDENIVLYDTPQIAHWDSLTKQWKTNGISDTRYDKEENLLFFRTDVLGPFALMQDVYYNMPFQYWSVCPLALNKCILKVVGVAMEIFITIKDELCCASFPKHNYHLHHLNDQWVTPKELIELLRSTGVNIFPYEDGYKYVDVSQKDNILLKSLYQQMSLLACSFSFCWSKWNSFCDEENVVLQATEYISSNESFEHPEMSDYHLYLATTRICCKLKANENADAFSNELFAETSMLPDLYHTLRKEASSAVRARIKETSVLFVECVNELLSASNLLV
;
A
#
# COMPACT_ATOMS: atom_id res chain seq x y z
N MET A 1 -16.35 17.46 -20.60
CA MET A 1 -17.36 17.50 -19.53
C MET A 1 -18.72 17.76 -20.18
N GLU A 2 -19.63 16.80 -20.14
CA GLU A 2 -21.02 17.00 -20.57
C GLU A 2 -21.87 17.18 -19.32
N LEU A 3 -22.43 18.37 -19.12
CA LEU A 3 -23.36 18.64 -18.03
C LEU A 3 -24.72 18.01 -18.38
N PRO A 4 -25.33 17.21 -17.49
CA PRO A 4 -26.70 16.75 -17.65
C PRO A 4 -27.65 17.90 -18.02
N LYS A 5 -28.58 17.65 -18.95
CA LYS A 5 -29.51 18.66 -19.49
C LYS A 5 -30.29 19.44 -18.42
N PHE A 6 -30.54 18.84 -17.26
CA PHE A 6 -31.24 19.51 -16.15
C PHE A 6 -30.37 20.56 -15.44
N MET A 7 -29.05 20.37 -15.32
CA MET A 7 -28.17 21.38 -14.72
C MET A 7 -28.01 22.61 -15.60
N ALA A 8 -28.09 22.44 -16.92
CA ALA A 8 -28.13 23.56 -17.86
C ALA A 8 -29.41 24.41 -17.73
N LEU A 9 -30.49 23.84 -17.17
CA LEU A 9 -31.77 24.53 -16.94
C LEU A 9 -31.87 25.16 -15.54
N ALA A 10 -31.03 24.74 -14.59
CA ALA A 10 -31.13 25.12 -13.17
C ALA A 10 -30.21 26.27 -12.74
N ASP A 11 -29.51 26.93 -13.68
CA ASP A 11 -28.54 28.00 -13.38
C ASP A 11 -27.55 27.58 -12.26
N VAL A 12 -26.80 26.50 -12.48
CA VAL A 12 -25.86 25.94 -11.48
C VAL A 12 -24.41 26.04 -11.96
N ALA A 13 -23.49 26.35 -11.04
CA ALA A 13 -22.04 26.27 -11.24
C ALA A 13 -21.47 25.01 -10.59
N LEU A 14 -20.66 24.26 -11.35
CA LEU A 14 -19.84 23.17 -10.82
C LEU A 14 -18.49 23.73 -10.36
N ARG A 15 -18.07 23.36 -9.16
CA ARG A 15 -16.73 23.63 -8.65
C ARG A 15 -16.00 22.32 -8.42
N VAL A 16 -14.76 22.23 -8.92
CA VAL A 16 -13.82 21.15 -8.62
C VAL A 16 -12.58 21.73 -7.96
N ILE A 17 -12.22 21.25 -6.77
CA ILE A 17 -11.00 21.65 -6.05
C ILE A 17 -10.12 20.43 -5.87
N TYR A 18 -8.84 20.53 -6.23
CA TYR A 18 -7.84 19.49 -5.96
C TYR A 18 -7.05 19.82 -4.70
N MET A 19 -6.96 18.85 -3.80
CA MET A 19 -6.22 18.91 -2.55
C MET A 19 -5.07 17.91 -2.60
N LYS A 20 -3.84 18.41 -2.43
CA LYS A 20 -2.63 17.57 -2.40
C LYS A 20 -2.52 16.72 -1.13
N LEU A 21 -3.08 17.21 -0.02
CA LEU A 21 -3.00 16.54 1.28
C LEU A 21 -4.32 15.86 1.62
N ASP A 22 -4.22 14.62 2.04
CA ASP A 22 -5.33 13.86 2.56
C ASP A 22 -5.58 14.17 4.05
N ILE A 23 -6.55 15.04 4.30
CA ILE A 23 -7.01 15.39 5.65
C ILE A 23 -8.22 14.54 6.11
N PHE A 24 -8.74 13.69 5.23
CA PHE A 24 -9.97 12.93 5.45
C PHE A 24 -9.65 11.54 5.98
N SER A 25 -8.72 10.81 5.36
CA SER A 25 -8.36 9.46 5.80
C SER A 25 -7.88 9.41 7.24
N ILE A 26 -7.22 10.46 7.75
CA ILE A 26 -6.78 10.56 9.15
C ILE A 26 -7.96 10.48 10.14
N GLN A 27 -9.15 10.89 9.71
CA GLN A 27 -10.38 10.82 10.51
C GLN A 27 -11.07 9.46 10.41
N CYS A 28 -10.61 8.59 9.52
CA CYS A 28 -11.27 7.32 9.25
C CYS A 28 -10.98 6.29 10.34
N PRO A 29 -11.99 5.58 10.88
CA PRO A 29 -11.77 4.56 11.91
C PRO A 29 -10.83 3.43 11.49
N THR A 30 -10.80 3.08 10.20
CA THR A 30 -9.93 2.04 9.63
C THR A 30 -8.49 2.51 9.40
N TYR A 31 -8.20 3.79 9.58
CA TYR A 31 -6.89 4.39 9.30
C TYR A 31 -5.79 3.94 10.27
N SER A 32 -6.12 3.69 11.54
CA SER A 32 -5.17 3.25 12.57
C SER A 32 -5.56 1.87 13.10
N MET A 33 -4.55 1.03 13.39
CA MET A 33 -4.78 -0.19 14.18
C MET A 33 -5.33 0.19 15.56
N LYS A 34 -6.65 0.17 15.72
CA LYS A 34 -7.27 -0.13 17.00
C LYS A 34 -7.76 -1.57 16.92
N ILE A 35 -7.30 -2.36 17.87
CA ILE A 35 -7.37 -3.82 18.00
C ILE A 35 -8.77 -4.44 17.79
N ASN A 36 -9.87 -3.69 17.65
CA ASN A 36 -11.23 -4.23 17.49
C ASN A 36 -12.06 -3.43 16.45
N ALA A 37 -11.61 -3.31 15.20
CA ALA A 37 -12.34 -2.54 14.18
C ALA A 37 -13.69 -3.15 13.79
N VAL A 38 -13.82 -4.49 13.81
CA VAL A 38 -15.11 -5.16 13.47
C VAL A 38 -16.17 -4.92 14.55
N GLN A 39 -15.79 -4.83 15.83
CA GLN A 39 -16.72 -4.51 16.92
C GLN A 39 -17.11 -3.02 16.94
N ASN A 40 -16.18 -2.10 16.66
CA ASN A 40 -16.47 -0.67 16.68
C ASN A 40 -17.41 -0.22 15.55
N ILE A 41 -17.32 -0.83 14.35
CA ILE A 41 -18.26 -0.53 13.26
C ILE A 41 -19.68 -0.92 13.69
N LEU A 42 -19.85 -2.11 14.30
CA LEU A 42 -21.14 -2.57 14.83
C LEU A 42 -21.64 -1.73 16.01
N GLU A 43 -20.77 -1.21 16.88
CA GLU A 43 -21.17 -0.35 18.00
C GLU A 43 -21.67 1.03 17.54
N VAL A 44 -21.02 1.65 16.55
CA VAL A 44 -21.48 2.95 16.00
C VAL A 44 -22.87 2.85 15.35
N PHE A 45 -23.16 1.73 14.67
CA PHE A 45 -24.51 1.50 14.11
C PHE A 45 -25.57 1.22 15.19
N LYS A 46 -25.19 0.62 16.34
CA LYS A 46 -26.08 0.41 17.47
C LYS A 46 -26.41 1.69 18.24
N GLU A 47 -25.48 2.63 18.34
CA GLU A 47 -25.74 3.91 19.03
C GLU A 47 -26.68 4.83 18.24
N THR A 48 -26.79 4.64 16.91
CA THR A 48 -27.65 5.49 16.06
C THR A 48 -29.13 5.05 16.08
N THR A 49 -29.47 3.91 16.71
CA THR A 49 -30.82 3.31 16.68
C THR A 49 -31.57 3.31 18.00
N VAL A 50 -31.02 3.85 19.10
CA VAL A 50 -31.67 3.81 20.42
C VAL A 50 -31.84 5.22 21.03
N GLU A 51 -32.74 6.02 20.46
CA GLU A 51 -33.48 7.03 21.24
C GLU A 51 -34.91 6.54 21.45
N GLY A 52 -35.18 5.93 22.60
CA GLY A 52 -36.53 5.51 22.99
C GLY A 52 -36.60 4.69 24.26
N SER A 53 -36.98 5.35 25.37
CA SER A 53 -37.57 4.81 26.61
C SER A 53 -36.71 4.00 27.61
N SER A 54 -36.20 4.73 28.60
CA SER A 54 -36.21 4.49 30.05
C SER A 54 -36.76 3.16 30.65
N ILE A 55 -35.98 2.49 31.52
CA ILE A 55 -36.16 2.36 33.01
C ILE A 55 -35.35 1.16 33.60
N ASN A 56 -34.67 1.47 34.72
CA ASN A 56 -34.16 0.68 35.86
C ASN A 56 -33.05 -0.38 35.74
N ALA A 57 -31.98 -0.05 36.45
CA ALA A 57 -30.96 -0.93 36.98
C ALA A 57 -31.49 -1.89 38.06
N ASN A 58 -31.07 -3.16 38.00
CA ASN A 58 -30.59 -3.92 39.17
C ASN A 58 -29.94 -5.26 38.77
N GLN A 59 -28.70 -5.42 39.27
CA GLN A 59 -28.07 -6.63 39.83
C GLN A 59 -27.74 -7.90 39.01
N CYS A 60 -26.46 -8.25 39.12
CA CYS A 60 -25.86 -9.56 39.44
C CYS A 60 -25.39 -10.55 38.34
N ILE A 61 -24.07 -10.51 38.13
CA ILE A 61 -23.03 -11.58 38.21
C ILE A 61 -23.38 -13.04 37.79
N THR A 62 -22.50 -13.56 36.90
CA THR A 62 -22.05 -14.97 36.69
C THR A 62 -23.03 -16.02 36.17
N GLU A 63 -22.81 -16.50 34.94
CA GLU A 63 -22.29 -17.86 34.63
C GLU A 63 -22.34 -18.10 33.11
N VAL A 64 -21.22 -18.54 32.54
CA VAL A 64 -21.13 -19.05 31.16
C VAL A 64 -21.56 -20.51 31.18
N GLN A 65 -22.72 -20.81 30.58
CA GLN A 65 -23.06 -22.16 30.17
C GLN A 65 -23.52 -22.16 28.70
N SER A 66 -22.87 -23.02 27.94
CA SER A 66 -23.11 -23.32 26.53
C SER A 66 -24.50 -23.92 26.33
N ILE A 67 -25.32 -23.26 25.51
CA ILE A 67 -26.55 -23.86 24.95
C ILE A 67 -26.52 -23.65 23.44
N SER A 68 -26.29 -24.75 22.73
CA SER A 68 -26.58 -24.98 21.33
C SER A 68 -28.06 -24.79 21.05
N GLY A 69 -28.40 -23.96 20.07
CA GLY A 69 -29.76 -23.78 19.60
C GLY A 69 -29.79 -22.86 18.38
N ASP A 70 -29.86 -23.47 17.20
CA ASP A 70 -30.07 -22.78 15.92
C ASP A 70 -31.36 -21.96 15.97
N LYS A 71 -31.20 -20.63 15.90
CA LYS A 71 -32.20 -19.70 15.41
C LYS A 71 -31.50 -18.66 14.56
N GLU A 72 -31.57 -18.86 13.24
CA GLU A 72 -31.27 -17.84 12.25
C GLU A 72 -32.14 -16.61 12.54
N ILE A 73 -31.49 -15.54 13.01
CA ILE A 73 -32.08 -14.20 13.04
C ILE A 73 -31.74 -13.57 11.69
N SER A 74 -32.77 -13.36 10.88
CA SER A 74 -32.70 -12.71 9.58
C SER A 74 -32.49 -11.20 9.75
N THR A 75 -31.24 -10.73 9.77
CA THR A 75 -30.90 -9.30 9.68
C THR A 75 -29.88 -8.95 8.59
N ASN A 76 -29.41 -9.92 7.81
CA ASN A 76 -28.09 -9.80 7.16
C ASN A 76 -28.05 -9.41 5.67
N THR A 77 -29.09 -8.79 5.08
CA THR A 77 -28.99 -8.37 3.66
C THR A 77 -28.58 -6.91 3.50
N ASP A 78 -29.23 -5.99 4.24
CA ASP A 78 -28.96 -4.55 4.08
C ASP A 78 -27.71 -4.07 4.85
N GLU A 79 -27.41 -4.66 6.01
CA GLU A 79 -26.19 -4.36 6.77
C GLU A 79 -24.92 -4.86 6.05
N ASN A 80 -24.99 -6.05 5.44
CA ASN A 80 -23.90 -6.58 4.62
C ASN A 80 -23.67 -5.74 3.36
N ASN A 81 -24.74 -5.32 2.68
CA ASN A 81 -24.64 -4.42 1.52
C ASN A 81 -24.00 -3.06 1.88
N LEU A 82 -24.21 -2.53 3.08
CA LEU A 82 -23.59 -1.28 3.53
C LEU A 82 -22.10 -1.44 3.82
N LEU A 83 -21.69 -2.56 4.43
CA LEU A 83 -20.29 -2.88 4.69
C LEU A 83 -19.49 -3.09 3.39
N GLU A 84 -20.10 -3.70 2.38
CA GLU A 84 -19.48 -3.91 1.06
C GLU A 84 -19.08 -2.60 0.35
N THR A 85 -19.69 -1.48 0.74
CA THR A 85 -19.38 -0.17 0.13
C THR A 85 -18.26 0.59 0.84
N ILE A 86 -17.86 0.18 2.04
CA ILE A 86 -16.84 0.88 2.83
C ILE A 86 -15.46 0.45 2.36
N ILE A 87 -14.58 1.44 2.10
CA ILE A 87 -13.19 1.18 1.76
C ILE A 87 -12.39 0.86 3.01
N ASP A 88 -11.72 -0.29 3.01
CA ASP A 88 -10.71 -0.63 4.01
C ASP A 88 -9.38 0.06 3.68
N LEU A 89 -9.02 1.08 4.46
CA LEU A 89 -7.78 1.82 4.30
C LEU A 89 -6.52 1.03 4.69
N ARG A 90 -6.67 -0.18 5.23
CA ARG A 90 -5.55 -1.12 5.41
C ARG A 90 -5.22 -1.87 4.13
N GLN A 91 -6.19 -2.03 3.22
CA GLN A 91 -6.01 -2.62 1.89
C GLN A 91 -5.82 -1.57 0.81
N TYR A 92 -6.54 -0.45 0.87
CA TYR A 92 -6.53 0.57 -0.18
C TYR A 92 -5.93 1.88 0.32
N HIS A 93 -5.17 2.55 -0.55
CA HIS A 93 -4.62 3.88 -0.27
C HIS A 93 -5.11 4.89 -1.31
N PRO A 94 -5.44 6.13 -0.90
CA PRO A 94 -5.74 7.21 -1.82
C PRO A 94 -4.47 7.62 -2.57
N ILE A 95 -4.54 7.63 -3.90
CA ILE A 95 -3.44 8.02 -4.78
C ILE A 95 -3.74 9.37 -5.43
N GLY A 96 -2.69 10.20 -5.50
CA GLY A 96 -2.78 11.52 -6.11
C GLY A 96 -3.51 12.52 -5.23
N SER A 97 -4.30 13.38 -5.88
CA SER A 97 -5.04 14.43 -5.17
C SER A 97 -6.44 13.96 -4.81
N ILE A 98 -6.91 14.38 -3.64
CA ILE A 98 -8.34 14.36 -3.32
C ILE A 98 -9.00 15.48 -4.10
N PHE A 99 -10.12 15.21 -4.75
CA PHE A 99 -10.85 16.24 -5.48
C PHE A 99 -12.26 16.41 -4.93
N ILE A 100 -12.65 17.66 -4.64
CA ILE A 100 -13.95 18.00 -4.09
C ILE A 100 -14.83 18.52 -5.22
N VAL A 101 -16.00 17.91 -5.37
CA VAL A 101 -17.01 18.27 -6.37
C VAL A 101 -18.22 18.87 -5.67
N ASP A 102 -18.47 20.16 -5.92
CA ASP A 102 -19.60 20.88 -5.34
C ASP A 102 -20.45 21.55 -6.43
N LEU A 103 -21.74 21.71 -6.14
CA LEU A 103 -22.65 22.51 -6.96
C LEU A 103 -23.05 23.78 -6.21
N PHE A 104 -23.15 24.89 -6.93
CA PHE A 104 -23.58 26.18 -6.40
C PHE A 104 -24.64 26.81 -7.29
N GLU A 105 -25.60 27.50 -6.66
CA GLU A 105 -26.54 28.35 -7.40
C GLU A 105 -25.79 29.51 -8.06
N LEU A 106 -25.98 29.69 -9.36
CA LEU A 106 -25.52 30.88 -10.05
C LEU A 106 -26.32 32.09 -9.56
N PRO A 107 -25.67 33.26 -9.45
CA PRO A 107 -26.41 34.50 -9.26
C PRO A 107 -27.35 34.73 -10.46
N ASN A 108 -28.45 35.44 -10.20
CA ASN A 108 -29.43 35.78 -11.25
C ASN A 108 -28.72 36.40 -12.46
N GLN A 109 -28.86 35.76 -13.62
CA GLN A 109 -28.28 36.24 -14.87
C GLN A 109 -28.93 37.56 -15.30
N ALA A 110 -28.16 38.40 -16.01
CA ALA A 110 -28.67 39.66 -16.55
C ALA A 110 -29.79 39.39 -17.58
N LYS A 111 -30.86 40.17 -17.51
CA LYS A 111 -32.00 40.08 -18.43
C LYS A 111 -32.23 41.42 -19.12
N VAL A 112 -32.58 41.38 -20.41
CA VAL A 112 -32.98 42.57 -21.16
C VAL A 112 -34.44 42.88 -20.83
N VAL A 113 -34.67 43.99 -20.13
CA VAL A 113 -36.02 44.47 -19.82
C VAL A 113 -36.19 45.84 -20.47
N LYS A 114 -37.09 45.92 -21.46
CA LYS A 114 -37.36 47.16 -22.23
C LYS A 114 -36.09 47.82 -22.82
N GLY A 115 -35.15 47.01 -23.32
CA GLY A 115 -33.90 47.50 -23.93
C GLY A 115 -32.77 47.79 -22.93
N TRP A 116 -32.99 47.63 -21.63
CA TRP A 116 -31.96 47.78 -20.60
C TRP A 116 -31.47 46.41 -20.12
N ASN A 117 -30.15 46.24 -20.02
CA ASN A 117 -29.54 45.09 -19.34
C ASN A 117 -29.66 45.30 -17.82
N MET A 118 -30.55 44.54 -17.19
CA MET A 118 -30.78 44.59 -15.74
C MET A 118 -30.32 43.29 -15.09
N GLN A 119 -29.55 43.40 -14.00
CA GLN A 119 -29.12 42.26 -13.20
C GLN A 119 -29.41 42.54 -11.72
N GLN A 120 -30.01 41.57 -11.04
CA GLN A 120 -30.19 41.67 -9.59
C GLN A 120 -28.86 41.40 -8.89
N VAL A 121 -28.36 42.39 -8.15
CA VAL A 121 -27.12 42.24 -7.37
C VAL A 121 -27.44 41.53 -6.06
N ASN A 122 -26.91 40.32 -5.89
CA ASN A 122 -27.01 39.57 -4.64
C ASN A 122 -25.72 39.76 -3.82
N TYR A 123 -25.81 40.43 -2.67
CA TYR A 123 -24.68 40.64 -1.74
C TYR A 123 -24.44 39.44 -0.79
N GLY A 124 -24.88 38.25 -1.16
CA GLY A 124 -24.83 37.05 -0.33
C GLY A 124 -23.59 36.19 -0.57
N LYS A 125 -23.30 35.28 0.37
CA LYS A 125 -22.33 34.19 0.15
C LYS A 125 -22.84 33.24 -0.93
N LEU A 126 -21.91 32.56 -1.62
CA LEU A 126 -22.21 31.51 -2.58
C LEU A 126 -23.14 30.47 -1.92
N LYS A 127 -24.27 30.17 -2.55
CA LYS A 127 -25.26 29.22 -2.03
C LYS A 127 -25.01 27.84 -2.64
N SER A 128 -24.83 26.84 -1.79
CA SER A 128 -24.72 25.45 -2.24
C SER A 128 -26.02 25.01 -2.89
N PHE A 129 -25.93 24.33 -4.02
CA PHE A 129 -27.06 23.70 -4.69
C PHE A 129 -27.14 22.24 -4.23
N ILE A 130 -28.30 21.84 -3.69
CA ILE A 130 -28.50 20.48 -3.22
C ILE A 130 -28.89 19.61 -4.41
N TYR A 131 -28.02 18.66 -4.76
CA TYR A 131 -28.35 17.64 -5.74
C TYR A 131 -29.29 16.60 -5.12
N ASN A 132 -30.58 16.68 -5.46
CA ASN A 132 -31.58 15.72 -5.04
C ASN A 132 -31.76 14.64 -6.11
N LYS A 133 -31.31 13.41 -5.83
CA LYS A 133 -31.45 12.25 -6.72
C LYS A 133 -32.90 11.89 -7.01
N ASP A 134 -33.81 12.08 -6.05
CA ASP A 134 -35.23 11.74 -6.22
C ASP A 134 -35.92 12.68 -7.22
N GLU A 135 -35.48 13.94 -7.27
CA GLU A 135 -35.97 14.94 -8.22
C GLU A 135 -35.20 14.90 -9.55
N ASN A 136 -33.91 14.54 -9.51
CA ASN A 136 -33.03 14.44 -10.67
C ASN A 136 -32.40 13.05 -10.73
N PRO A 137 -33.08 12.07 -11.35
CA PRO A 137 -32.64 10.67 -11.32
C PRO A 137 -31.43 10.36 -12.21
N SER A 138 -30.86 11.36 -12.88
CA SER A 138 -29.76 11.17 -13.84
C SER A 138 -28.42 11.52 -13.18
N PRO A 139 -27.51 10.55 -12.98
CA PRO A 139 -26.22 10.79 -12.33
C PRO A 139 -25.38 11.84 -13.08
N LEU A 140 -24.52 12.51 -12.32
CA LEU A 140 -23.48 13.39 -12.86
C LEU A 140 -22.42 12.55 -13.56
N VAL A 141 -22.01 12.96 -14.76
CA VAL A 141 -20.89 12.34 -15.48
C VAL A 141 -19.65 13.18 -15.26
N LEU A 142 -18.63 12.60 -14.64
CA LEU A 142 -17.36 13.26 -14.37
C LEU A 142 -16.25 12.63 -15.21
N THR A 143 -15.36 13.50 -15.70
CA THR A 143 -14.12 13.14 -16.38
C THR A 143 -12.98 13.87 -15.69
N VAL A 144 -12.03 13.13 -15.16
CA VAL A 144 -10.89 13.65 -14.39
C VAL A 144 -9.60 13.22 -15.07
N SER A 145 -8.68 14.17 -15.27
CA SER A 145 -7.32 13.88 -15.73
C SER A 145 -6.47 13.39 -14.57
N ILE A 146 -5.77 12.28 -14.79
CA ILE A 146 -4.81 11.76 -13.82
C ILE A 146 -3.45 12.48 -14.03
N ASP A 147 -2.71 12.72 -12.95
CA ASP A 147 -1.36 13.29 -13.04
C ASP A 147 -0.43 12.32 -13.78
N GLU A 148 0.46 12.85 -14.61
CA GLU A 148 1.43 12.04 -15.37
C GLU A 148 2.45 11.32 -14.49
N ASN A 149 2.58 11.71 -13.22
CA ASN A 149 3.50 11.09 -12.26
C ASN A 149 2.82 10.00 -11.41
N ILE A 150 1.54 9.74 -11.62
CA ILE A 150 0.78 8.70 -10.92
C ILE A 150 0.77 7.42 -11.74
N VAL A 151 1.07 6.31 -11.08
CA VAL A 151 1.00 4.96 -11.64
C VAL A 151 -0.26 4.26 -11.15
N LEU A 152 -1.11 3.89 -12.10
CA LEU A 152 -2.30 3.08 -11.89
C LEU A 152 -2.08 1.69 -12.47
N TYR A 153 -2.18 0.65 -11.64
CA TYR A 153 -1.98 -0.73 -12.11
C TYR A 153 -3.24 -1.31 -12.76
N ASP A 154 -4.40 -0.96 -12.22
CA ASP A 154 -5.71 -1.30 -12.77
C ASP A 154 -6.60 -0.03 -12.77
N THR A 155 -7.84 -0.16 -13.26
CA THR A 155 -8.86 0.88 -13.11
C THR A 155 -9.05 1.16 -11.61
N PRO A 156 -8.74 2.37 -11.12
CA PRO A 156 -8.80 2.66 -9.69
C PRO A 156 -10.24 2.59 -9.21
N GLN A 157 -10.43 2.18 -7.95
CA GLN A 157 -11.71 2.35 -7.29
C GLN A 157 -11.88 3.83 -6.95
N ILE A 158 -13.08 4.37 -7.15
CA ILE A 158 -13.37 5.74 -6.76
C ILE A 158 -14.21 5.68 -5.49
N ALA A 159 -13.81 6.44 -4.48
CA ALA A 159 -14.55 6.55 -3.26
C ALA A 159 -14.88 8.02 -2.97
N HIS A 160 -16.04 8.25 -2.38
CA HIS A 160 -16.43 9.56 -1.83
C HIS A 160 -16.33 9.53 -0.30
N TRP A 161 -16.12 10.69 0.29
CA TRP A 161 -16.04 10.83 1.75
C TRP A 161 -17.42 11.05 2.36
N ASP A 162 -17.89 10.09 3.15
CA ASP A 162 -19.06 10.24 3.99
C ASP A 162 -18.70 10.98 5.28
N SER A 163 -19.14 12.24 5.36
CA SER A 163 -18.86 13.10 6.50
C SER A 163 -19.58 12.71 7.79
N LEU A 164 -20.67 11.92 7.70
CA LEU A 164 -21.43 11.45 8.85
C LEU A 164 -20.72 10.26 9.52
N THR A 165 -20.35 9.26 8.72
CA THR A 165 -19.69 8.05 9.22
C THR A 165 -18.17 8.16 9.30
N LYS A 166 -17.59 9.24 8.75
CA LYS A 166 -16.14 9.46 8.64
C LYS A 166 -15.44 8.31 7.90
N GLN A 167 -16.02 7.89 6.79
CA GLN A 167 -15.52 6.76 6.00
C GLN A 167 -15.52 7.08 4.52
N TRP A 168 -14.57 6.48 3.81
CA TRP A 168 -14.58 6.44 2.35
C TRP A 168 -15.52 5.34 1.88
N LYS A 169 -16.39 5.67 0.92
CA LYS A 169 -17.40 4.74 0.40
C LYS A 169 -17.49 4.77 -1.12
N THR A 170 -17.87 3.65 -1.71
CA THR A 170 -18.08 3.50 -3.17
C THR A 170 -19.55 3.68 -3.58
N ASN A 171 -20.48 3.75 -2.62
CA ASN A 171 -21.90 3.89 -2.93
C ASN A 171 -22.20 5.21 -3.63
N GLY A 172 -23.16 5.18 -4.56
CA GLY A 172 -23.50 6.34 -5.38
C GLY A 172 -22.51 6.62 -6.51
N ILE A 173 -21.50 5.77 -6.73
CA ILE A 173 -20.57 5.83 -7.87
C ILE A 173 -20.82 4.63 -8.78
N SER A 174 -20.77 4.84 -10.10
CA SER A 174 -21.02 3.78 -11.10
C SER A 174 -20.29 4.05 -12.41
N ASP A 175 -20.26 3.06 -13.30
CA ASP A 175 -19.74 3.15 -14.67
C ASP A 175 -18.29 3.69 -14.79
N THR A 176 -17.45 3.37 -13.80
CA THR A 176 -16.03 3.76 -13.78
C THR A 176 -15.27 3.13 -14.94
N ARG A 177 -14.55 3.97 -15.70
CA ARG A 177 -13.71 3.56 -16.83
C ARG A 177 -12.45 4.41 -16.87
N TYR A 178 -11.31 3.78 -17.02
CA TYR A 178 -10.04 4.48 -17.18
C TYR A 178 -9.51 4.32 -18.60
N ASP A 179 -9.32 5.46 -19.27
CA ASP A 179 -8.63 5.53 -20.56
C ASP A 179 -7.13 5.72 -20.31
N LYS A 180 -6.36 4.66 -20.55
CA LYS A 180 -4.91 4.64 -20.37
C LYS A 180 -4.17 5.50 -21.40
N GLU A 181 -4.72 5.68 -22.60
CA GLU A 181 -4.04 6.43 -23.67
C GLU A 181 -4.14 7.93 -23.42
N GLU A 182 -5.33 8.41 -23.04
CA GLU A 182 -5.58 9.84 -22.76
C GLU A 182 -5.34 10.21 -21.28
N ASN A 183 -5.07 9.23 -20.43
CA ASN A 183 -4.94 9.38 -18.97
C ASN A 183 -6.17 10.04 -18.31
N LEU A 184 -7.37 9.65 -18.76
CA LEU A 184 -8.65 10.19 -18.33
C LEU A 184 -9.48 9.12 -17.61
N LEU A 185 -9.94 9.44 -16.41
CA LEU A 185 -10.86 8.63 -15.63
C LEU A 185 -12.29 9.17 -15.79
N PHE A 186 -13.20 8.29 -16.19
CA PHE A 186 -14.62 8.56 -16.37
C PHE A 186 -15.43 7.81 -15.33
N PHE A 187 -16.39 8.47 -14.71
CA PHE A 187 -17.35 7.80 -13.82
C PHE A 187 -18.65 8.58 -13.70
N ARG A 188 -19.68 7.91 -13.20
CA ARG A 188 -20.97 8.49 -12.87
C ARG A 188 -21.14 8.56 -11.37
N THR A 189 -21.72 9.66 -10.88
CA THR A 189 -21.97 9.84 -9.44
C THR A 189 -23.32 10.47 -9.15
N ASP A 190 -23.96 9.97 -8.10
CA ASP A 190 -25.17 10.54 -7.49
C ASP A 190 -24.85 11.37 -6.22
N VAL A 191 -23.58 11.37 -5.83
CA VAL A 191 -23.08 12.05 -4.63
C VAL A 191 -22.14 13.19 -5.00
N LEU A 192 -22.04 14.16 -4.10
CA LEU A 192 -21.15 15.32 -4.18
C LEU A 192 -20.26 15.34 -2.95
N GLY A 193 -19.19 16.14 -2.99
CA GLY A 193 -18.22 16.28 -1.92
C GLY A 193 -16.83 15.77 -2.30
N PRO A 194 -16.01 15.35 -1.32
CA PRO A 194 -14.65 14.87 -1.57
C PRO A 194 -14.64 13.48 -2.20
N PHE A 195 -13.79 13.30 -3.20
CA PHE A 195 -13.51 12.02 -3.86
C PHE A 195 -12.02 11.72 -3.84
N ALA A 196 -11.71 10.43 -3.83
CA ALA A 196 -10.34 9.93 -3.89
C ALA A 196 -10.25 8.71 -4.82
N LEU A 197 -9.09 8.55 -5.44
CA LEU A 197 -8.73 7.38 -6.23
C LEU A 197 -8.07 6.36 -5.30
N MET A 198 -8.70 5.22 -5.12
CA MET A 198 -8.27 4.15 -4.23
C MET A 198 -7.61 3.05 -5.05
N GLN A 199 -6.40 2.65 -4.64
CA GLN A 199 -5.67 1.54 -5.22
C GLN A 199 -5.21 0.59 -4.11
N ASP A 200 -5.18 -0.70 -4.45
CA ASP A 200 -4.70 -1.74 -3.56
C ASP A 200 -3.21 -1.52 -3.23
N VAL A 201 -2.93 -1.39 -1.93
CA VAL A 201 -1.59 -1.21 -1.35
C VAL A 201 -0.68 -2.39 -1.65
N TYR A 202 -1.28 -3.58 -1.79
CA TYR A 202 -0.60 -4.85 -1.95
C TYR A 202 -0.64 -5.37 -3.38
N TYR A 203 -1.01 -4.55 -4.36
CA TYR A 203 -1.15 -4.97 -5.76
C TYR A 203 0.08 -5.74 -6.31
N ASN A 204 1.28 -5.34 -5.89
CA ASN A 204 2.54 -5.95 -6.32
C ASN A 204 3.06 -7.07 -5.40
N MET A 205 2.26 -7.50 -4.43
CA MET A 205 2.60 -8.50 -3.42
C MET A 205 1.70 -9.74 -3.58
N PRO A 206 2.21 -10.96 -3.35
CA PRO A 206 3.59 -11.28 -2.97
C PRO A 206 4.57 -10.96 -4.11
N PHE A 207 5.81 -10.60 -3.76
CA PHE A 207 6.83 -10.28 -4.75
C PHE A 207 7.25 -11.55 -5.52
N GLN A 208 7.42 -11.42 -6.83
CA GLN A 208 7.83 -12.51 -7.70
C GLN A 208 9.34 -12.76 -7.65
N TYR A 209 10.11 -11.70 -7.36
CA TYR A 209 11.56 -11.78 -7.24
C TYR A 209 12.07 -10.60 -6.40
N TRP A 210 13.10 -10.85 -5.59
CA TRP A 210 13.94 -9.79 -5.06
C TRP A 210 15.40 -10.24 -4.95
N SER A 211 16.32 -9.27 -5.00
CA SER A 211 17.73 -9.52 -4.70
C SER A 211 18.43 -8.28 -4.17
N VAL A 212 19.42 -8.49 -3.30
CA VAL A 212 20.36 -7.46 -2.84
C VAL A 212 21.73 -7.82 -3.40
N CYS A 213 22.37 -6.92 -4.12
CA CYS A 213 23.70 -7.16 -4.71
C CYS A 213 24.67 -6.04 -4.34
N PRO A 214 25.87 -6.34 -3.80
CA PRO A 214 26.89 -5.32 -3.57
C PRO A 214 27.43 -4.78 -4.89
N LEU A 215 27.61 -3.45 -4.94
CA LEU A 215 28.20 -2.74 -6.07
C LEU A 215 29.59 -2.18 -5.73
N ALA A 216 29.78 -1.69 -4.51
CA ALA A 216 31.06 -1.19 -4.02
C ALA A 216 31.09 -1.24 -2.48
N LEU A 217 32.15 -0.69 -1.87
CA LEU A 217 32.13 -0.41 -0.43
C LEU A 217 31.01 0.60 -0.14
N ASN A 218 30.15 0.28 0.82
CA ASN A 218 28.98 1.07 1.21
C ASN A 218 28.01 1.38 0.05
N LYS A 219 27.94 0.50 -0.95
CA LYS A 219 27.05 0.66 -2.10
C LYS A 219 26.49 -0.69 -2.51
N CYS A 220 25.17 -0.81 -2.55
CA CYS A 220 24.48 -1.99 -3.05
C CYS A 220 23.23 -1.60 -3.85
N ILE A 221 22.60 -2.58 -4.47
CA ILE A 221 21.35 -2.39 -5.20
C ILE A 221 20.36 -3.46 -4.76
N LEU A 222 19.17 -3.00 -4.38
CA LEU A 222 18.00 -3.81 -4.10
C LEU A 222 17.13 -3.82 -5.37
N LYS A 223 16.91 -4.99 -5.92
CA LYS A 223 15.95 -5.22 -7.00
C LYS A 223 14.69 -5.85 -6.41
N VAL A 224 13.52 -5.33 -6.74
CA VAL A 224 12.21 -5.91 -6.39
C VAL A 224 11.36 -6.00 -7.65
N VAL A 225 10.73 -7.15 -7.86
CA VAL A 225 9.83 -7.42 -8.98
C VAL A 225 8.51 -7.92 -8.41
N GLY A 226 7.44 -7.17 -8.66
CA GLY A 226 6.06 -7.58 -8.40
C GLY A 226 5.36 -8.01 -9.69
N VAL A 227 4.04 -8.20 -9.61
CA VAL A 227 3.24 -8.64 -10.77
C VAL A 227 3.21 -7.63 -11.92
N ALA A 228 3.24 -6.33 -11.61
CA ALA A 228 3.12 -5.25 -12.59
C ALA A 228 4.21 -4.18 -12.45
N MET A 229 5.25 -4.44 -11.63
CA MET A 229 6.30 -3.47 -11.37
C MET A 229 7.67 -4.12 -11.24
N GLU A 230 8.70 -3.40 -11.69
CA GLU A 230 10.10 -3.70 -11.41
C GLU A 230 10.78 -2.39 -10.99
N ILE A 231 11.47 -2.45 -9.85
CA ILE A 231 12.18 -1.31 -9.26
C ILE A 231 13.57 -1.72 -8.83
N PHE A 232 14.50 -0.78 -9.00
CA PHE A 232 15.87 -0.88 -8.55
C PHE A 232 16.15 0.26 -7.58
N ILE A 233 16.46 -0.06 -6.32
CA ILE A 233 16.84 0.91 -5.30
C ILE A 233 18.35 0.78 -5.08
N THR A 234 19.10 1.76 -5.59
CA THR A 234 20.53 1.85 -5.30
C THR A 234 20.71 2.51 -3.94
N ILE A 235 21.46 1.86 -3.06
CA ILE A 235 21.76 2.33 -1.71
C ILE A 235 23.24 2.70 -1.70
N LYS A 236 23.57 3.90 -1.20
CA LYS A 236 24.94 4.39 -1.06
C LYS A 236 25.06 5.21 0.22
N ASP A 237 25.94 4.75 1.12
CA ASP A 237 26.09 5.33 2.44
C ASP A 237 24.71 5.46 3.13
N GLU A 238 24.34 6.62 3.67
CA GLU A 238 23.05 6.88 4.32
C GLU A 238 21.87 7.14 3.37
N LEU A 239 22.08 7.16 2.06
CA LEU A 239 21.07 7.54 1.07
C LEU A 239 20.70 6.40 0.13
N CYS A 240 19.54 6.56 -0.51
CA CYS A 240 19.05 5.63 -1.52
C CYS A 240 18.38 6.38 -2.67
N CYS A 241 18.32 5.72 -3.83
CA CYS A 241 17.75 6.27 -5.05
C CYS A 241 17.02 5.16 -5.81
N ALA A 242 15.76 5.41 -6.18
CA ALA A 242 15.00 4.50 -7.03
C ALA A 242 15.29 4.76 -8.51
N SER A 243 15.27 3.68 -9.28
CA SER A 243 15.36 3.70 -10.73
C SER A 243 14.43 2.65 -11.31
N PHE A 244 13.90 2.94 -12.50
CA PHE A 244 12.86 2.16 -13.13
C PHE A 244 13.24 1.76 -14.55
N PRO A 245 12.73 0.62 -15.06
CA PRO A 245 12.83 0.28 -16.47
C PRO A 245 12.26 1.36 -17.38
N LYS A 246 12.78 1.44 -18.62
CA LYS A 246 12.44 2.48 -19.61
C LYS A 246 10.94 2.60 -19.94
N HIS A 247 10.15 1.57 -19.69
CA HIS A 247 8.70 1.57 -19.97
C HIS A 247 7.88 2.28 -18.87
N ASN A 248 8.48 2.58 -17.71
CA ASN A 248 7.82 3.26 -16.58
C ASN A 248 8.09 4.77 -16.62
N TYR A 249 7.71 5.41 -17.75
CA TYR A 249 8.02 6.82 -18.02
C TYR A 249 7.43 7.79 -16.98
N HIS A 250 6.27 7.46 -16.38
CA HIS A 250 5.64 8.20 -15.29
C HIS A 250 6.57 8.42 -14.08
N LEU A 251 7.54 7.52 -13.87
CA LEU A 251 8.41 7.52 -12.69
C LEU A 251 9.82 8.04 -12.98
N HIS A 252 10.14 8.41 -14.22
CA HIS A 252 11.49 8.85 -14.57
C HIS A 252 11.90 10.15 -13.87
N HIS A 253 10.94 10.96 -13.42
CA HIS A 253 11.22 12.14 -12.61
C HIS A 253 11.87 11.80 -11.25
N LEU A 254 11.71 10.56 -10.76
CA LEU A 254 12.30 10.05 -9.53
C LEU A 254 13.73 9.52 -9.71
N ASN A 255 14.15 9.26 -10.95
CA ASN A 255 15.49 8.76 -11.22
C ASN A 255 16.54 9.78 -10.73
N ASP A 256 17.67 9.28 -10.24
CA ASP A 256 18.79 10.06 -9.73
C ASP A 256 18.49 10.96 -8.52
N GLN A 257 17.31 10.84 -7.90
CA GLN A 257 16.99 11.50 -6.64
C GLN A 257 17.51 10.69 -5.45
N TRP A 258 18.58 11.19 -4.82
CA TRP A 258 19.14 10.61 -3.60
C TRP A 258 18.45 11.18 -2.37
N VAL A 259 17.78 10.31 -1.64
CA VAL A 259 16.96 10.66 -0.48
C VAL A 259 17.17 9.65 0.65
N THR A 260 16.68 9.96 1.85
CA THR A 260 16.65 8.99 2.95
C THR A 260 15.64 7.87 2.67
N PRO A 261 15.76 6.68 3.30
CA PRO A 261 14.78 5.60 3.15
C PRO A 261 13.33 6.02 3.39
N LYS A 262 13.08 6.86 4.40
CA LYS A 262 11.73 7.35 4.74
C LYS A 262 11.15 8.21 3.63
N GLU A 263 11.94 9.17 3.15
CA GLU A 263 11.55 10.04 2.04
C GLU A 263 11.30 9.22 0.77
N LEU A 264 12.11 8.18 0.50
CA LEU A 264 11.88 7.28 -0.63
C LEU A 264 10.53 6.55 -0.52
N ILE A 265 10.21 6.01 0.65
CA ILE A 265 8.93 5.32 0.90
C ILE A 265 7.75 6.26 0.66
N GLU A 266 7.82 7.50 1.18
CA GLU A 266 6.78 8.50 0.98
C GLU A 266 6.64 8.92 -0.49
N LEU A 267 7.77 9.12 -1.17
CA LEU A 267 7.81 9.52 -2.57
C LEU A 267 7.20 8.45 -3.47
N LEU A 268 7.61 7.19 -3.31
CA LEU A 268 7.05 6.06 -4.06
C LEU A 268 5.54 5.93 -3.82
N ARG A 269 5.09 5.95 -2.56
CA ARG A 269 3.66 5.88 -2.23
C ARG A 269 2.86 7.02 -2.84
N SER A 270 3.42 8.23 -2.89
CA SER A 270 2.74 9.39 -3.50
C SER A 270 2.53 9.25 -5.02
N THR A 271 3.39 8.48 -5.69
CA THR A 271 3.25 8.14 -7.11
C THR A 271 2.38 6.91 -7.38
N GLY A 272 1.81 6.30 -6.34
CA GLY A 272 1.03 5.06 -6.46
C GLY A 272 1.88 3.78 -6.49
N VAL A 273 3.19 3.90 -6.30
CA VAL A 273 4.10 2.75 -6.25
C VAL A 273 4.31 2.35 -4.80
N ASN A 274 3.83 1.16 -4.43
CA ASN A 274 4.08 0.61 -3.10
C ASN A 274 4.75 -0.75 -3.15
N ILE A 275 5.91 -0.83 -2.50
CA ILE A 275 6.65 -2.07 -2.23
C ILE A 275 6.90 -2.27 -0.73
N PHE A 276 6.23 -1.46 0.10
CA PHE A 276 6.43 -1.44 1.56
C PHE A 276 5.10 -1.77 2.23
N PRO A 277 4.84 -3.05 2.54
CA PRO A 277 3.59 -3.46 3.17
C PRO A 277 3.41 -2.81 4.54
N TYR A 278 2.17 -2.70 4.99
CA TYR A 278 1.89 -2.41 6.40
C TYR A 278 2.11 -3.64 7.27
N GLU A 279 2.24 -3.46 8.59
CA GLU A 279 2.51 -4.54 9.55
C GLU A 279 1.49 -5.68 9.52
N ASP A 280 0.23 -5.38 9.17
CA ASP A 280 -0.87 -6.35 9.04
C ASP A 280 -1.16 -6.74 7.59
N GLY A 281 -0.24 -6.44 6.66
CA GLY A 281 -0.40 -6.74 5.23
C GLY A 281 -0.58 -8.22 4.92
N TYR A 282 -0.10 -9.12 5.78
CA TYR A 282 -0.29 -10.56 5.68
C TYR A 282 -1.77 -10.99 5.69
N LYS A 283 -2.70 -10.11 6.09
CA LYS A 283 -4.14 -10.38 6.03
C LYS A 283 -4.73 -10.21 4.62
N TYR A 284 -4.03 -9.47 3.76
CA TYR A 284 -4.48 -9.11 2.41
C TYR A 284 -3.68 -9.80 1.31
N VAL A 285 -2.56 -10.44 1.67
CA VAL A 285 -1.65 -11.10 0.76
C VAL A 285 -1.47 -12.55 1.20
N ASP A 286 -1.52 -13.47 0.24
CA ASP A 286 -1.22 -14.89 0.49
C ASP A 286 0.29 -15.10 0.66
N VAL A 287 0.78 -14.91 1.88
CA VAL A 287 2.18 -15.09 2.28
C VAL A 287 2.30 -15.93 3.55
N SER A 288 3.43 -16.60 3.69
CA SER A 288 3.71 -17.43 4.88
C SER A 288 4.24 -16.54 5.99
N GLN A 289 3.38 -16.10 6.91
CA GLN A 289 3.79 -15.24 8.02
C GLN A 289 4.96 -15.86 8.79
N LYS A 290 6.02 -15.07 8.97
CA LYS A 290 7.23 -15.47 9.70
C LYS A 290 7.30 -14.77 11.05
N ASP A 291 8.03 -15.36 11.98
CA ASP A 291 8.30 -14.77 13.29
C ASP A 291 8.99 -13.40 13.15
N ASN A 292 8.41 -12.38 13.77
CA ASN A 292 8.89 -11.00 13.66
C ASN A 292 10.29 -10.81 14.26
N ILE A 293 10.65 -11.59 15.29
CA ILE A 293 11.99 -11.52 15.91
C ILE A 293 13.03 -12.09 14.94
N LEU A 294 12.70 -13.22 14.28
CA LEU A 294 13.51 -13.82 13.24
C LEU A 294 13.73 -12.86 12.07
N LEU A 295 12.65 -12.29 11.51
CA LEU A 295 12.73 -11.36 10.39
C LEU A 295 13.61 -10.15 10.71
N LYS A 296 13.38 -9.50 11.85
CA LYS A 296 14.16 -8.34 12.28
C LYS A 296 15.63 -8.68 12.44
N SER A 297 15.94 -9.84 13.03
CA SER A 297 17.31 -10.33 13.21
C SER A 297 17.98 -10.61 11.86
N LEU A 298 17.26 -11.22 10.92
CA LEU A 298 17.77 -11.53 9.58
C LEU A 298 18.04 -10.28 8.76
N TYR A 299 17.14 -9.28 8.74
CA TYR A 299 17.38 -8.04 8.02
C TYR A 299 18.62 -7.29 8.55
N GLN A 300 18.83 -7.29 9.87
CA GLN A 300 20.04 -6.73 10.48
C GLN A 300 21.31 -7.48 10.09
N GLN A 301 21.25 -8.81 10.00
CA GLN A 301 22.39 -9.63 9.60
C GLN A 301 22.69 -9.50 8.10
N MET A 302 21.65 -9.45 7.27
CA MET A 302 21.77 -9.19 5.83
C MET A 302 22.39 -7.81 5.59
N SER A 303 21.97 -6.77 6.32
CA SER A 303 22.50 -5.42 6.14
C SER A 303 23.99 -5.31 6.52
N LEU A 304 24.44 -6.02 7.57
CA LEU A 304 25.86 -6.12 7.94
C LEU A 304 26.73 -6.76 6.84
N LEU A 305 26.12 -7.58 5.98
CA LEU A 305 26.80 -8.36 4.95
C LEU A 305 26.59 -7.80 3.53
N ALA A 306 25.67 -6.85 3.35
CA ALA A 306 25.21 -6.37 2.04
C ALA A 306 26.30 -5.72 1.16
N CYS A 307 27.46 -5.37 1.73
CA CYS A 307 28.64 -4.90 0.98
C CYS A 307 29.46 -6.02 0.32
N SER A 308 29.26 -7.28 0.72
CA SER A 308 30.14 -8.39 0.33
C SER A 308 29.41 -9.72 0.05
N PHE A 309 28.11 -9.78 0.30
CA PHE A 309 27.27 -10.91 -0.03
C PHE A 309 26.10 -10.44 -0.88
N SER A 310 25.79 -11.21 -1.91
CA SER A 310 24.53 -11.07 -2.61
C SER A 310 23.47 -11.99 -2.01
N PHE A 311 22.25 -11.48 -1.87
CA PHE A 311 21.08 -12.20 -1.36
C PHE A 311 19.99 -12.25 -2.43
N CYS A 312 19.22 -13.34 -2.44
CA CYS A 312 18.10 -13.52 -3.35
C CYS A 312 16.95 -14.26 -2.66
N TRP A 313 15.73 -14.03 -3.17
CA TRP A 313 14.52 -14.73 -2.74
C TRP A 313 14.64 -16.25 -2.86
N SER A 314 13.75 -16.97 -2.18
CA SER A 314 13.65 -18.43 -2.26
C SER A 314 12.18 -18.84 -2.28
N LYS A 315 11.81 -19.66 -3.27
CA LYS A 315 10.48 -20.26 -3.42
C LYS A 315 10.14 -21.18 -2.25
N TRP A 316 11.15 -21.63 -1.51
CA TRP A 316 10.97 -22.57 -0.42
C TRP A 316 10.33 -21.95 0.82
N ASN A 317 10.26 -20.61 0.93
CA ASN A 317 9.60 -19.95 2.07
C ASN A 317 8.12 -20.34 2.21
N SER A 318 7.42 -20.62 1.10
CA SER A 318 6.02 -21.06 1.11
C SER A 318 5.82 -22.48 1.65
N PHE A 319 6.90 -23.25 1.80
CA PHE A 319 6.90 -24.61 2.36
C PHE A 319 7.41 -24.65 3.81
N CYS A 320 7.81 -23.50 4.36
CA CYS A 320 8.33 -23.37 5.71
C CYS A 320 7.29 -22.74 6.63
N ASP A 321 7.27 -23.19 7.88
CA ASP A 321 6.46 -22.59 8.94
C ASP A 321 6.97 -21.18 9.33
N GLU A 322 6.35 -20.60 10.36
CA GLU A 322 6.67 -19.26 10.86
C GLU A 322 8.08 -19.14 11.48
N GLU A 323 8.67 -20.23 11.97
CA GLU A 323 9.97 -20.24 12.65
C GLU A 323 11.16 -20.40 11.68
N ASN A 324 10.87 -20.65 10.41
CA ASN A 324 11.86 -21.03 9.41
C ASN A 324 11.81 -20.08 8.19
N VAL A 325 12.94 -19.45 7.92
CA VAL A 325 13.16 -18.61 6.73
C VAL A 325 14.25 -19.23 5.88
N VAL A 326 13.98 -19.36 4.58
CA VAL A 326 14.96 -19.82 3.60
C VAL A 326 15.37 -18.65 2.71
N LEU A 327 16.67 -18.45 2.52
CA LEU A 327 17.18 -17.42 1.61
C LEU A 327 18.38 -17.93 0.84
N GLN A 328 18.60 -17.35 -0.34
CA GLN A 328 19.78 -17.61 -1.15
C GLN A 328 20.86 -16.58 -0.85
N ALA A 329 22.11 -17.03 -0.67
CA ALA A 329 23.26 -16.15 -0.50
C ALA A 329 24.51 -16.66 -1.22
N THR A 330 25.36 -15.73 -1.66
CA THR A 330 26.70 -16.01 -2.19
C THR A 330 27.66 -14.86 -1.91
N GLU A 331 28.96 -15.16 -1.78
CA GLU A 331 29.99 -14.13 -1.69
C GLU A 331 30.03 -13.34 -3.01
N TYR A 332 30.00 -12.02 -2.91
CA TYR A 332 30.11 -11.16 -4.09
C TYR A 332 30.87 -9.89 -3.77
N ILE A 333 31.95 -9.65 -4.52
CA ILE A 333 32.73 -8.41 -4.49
C ILE A 333 32.73 -7.91 -5.93
N SER A 334 31.90 -6.90 -6.22
CA SER A 334 31.90 -6.28 -7.55
C SER A 334 33.27 -5.65 -7.86
N SER A 335 33.74 -5.85 -9.08
CA SER A 335 34.99 -5.30 -9.59
C SER A 335 34.81 -3.95 -10.30
N ASN A 336 33.60 -3.62 -10.78
CA ASN A 336 33.39 -2.57 -11.78
C ASN A 336 32.29 -1.55 -11.44
N GLU A 337 31.71 -1.58 -10.23
CA GLU A 337 30.53 -0.78 -9.82
C GLU A 337 29.29 -0.89 -10.72
N SER A 338 29.35 -1.69 -11.78
CA SER A 338 28.22 -2.10 -12.62
C SER A 338 27.38 -3.14 -11.90
N PHE A 339 26.08 -3.10 -12.16
CA PHE A 339 25.18 -4.15 -11.73
C PHE A 339 25.35 -5.36 -12.65
N GLU A 340 26.14 -6.32 -12.17
CA GLU A 340 26.24 -7.65 -12.74
C GLU A 340 25.68 -8.61 -11.70
N HIS A 341 24.60 -9.30 -12.07
CA HIS A 341 24.06 -10.37 -11.22
C HIS A 341 25.08 -11.51 -11.15
N PRO A 342 25.37 -12.04 -9.95
CA PRO A 342 26.13 -13.29 -9.83
C PRO A 342 25.46 -14.39 -10.64
N GLU A 343 26.23 -15.35 -11.13
CA GLU A 343 25.64 -16.52 -11.79
C GLU A 343 24.74 -17.26 -10.79
N MET A 344 23.52 -17.64 -11.22
CA MET A 344 22.57 -18.31 -10.32
C MET A 344 23.15 -19.59 -9.69
N SER A 345 24.12 -20.24 -10.35
CA SER A 345 24.84 -21.41 -9.84
C SER A 345 25.70 -21.16 -8.62
N ASP A 346 26.05 -19.90 -8.32
CA ASP A 346 26.90 -19.56 -7.19
C ASP A 346 26.10 -19.44 -5.88
N TYR A 347 24.78 -19.31 -5.97
CA TYR A 347 23.92 -19.19 -4.80
C TYR A 347 23.74 -20.53 -4.10
N HIS A 348 23.73 -20.45 -2.78
CA HIS A 348 23.41 -21.56 -1.90
C HIS A 348 22.22 -21.19 -1.01
N LEU A 349 21.43 -22.20 -0.65
CA LEU A 349 20.31 -22.03 0.26
C LEU A 349 20.77 -22.08 1.71
N TYR A 350 20.25 -21.16 2.51
CA TYR A 350 20.45 -21.10 3.95
C TYR A 350 19.09 -21.14 4.63
N LEU A 351 18.93 -22.08 5.57
CA LEU A 351 17.79 -22.13 6.48
C LEU A 351 18.18 -21.39 7.76
N ALA A 352 17.39 -20.39 8.13
CA ALA A 352 17.57 -19.61 9.33
C ALA A 352 16.36 -19.69 10.25
N THR A 353 16.66 -19.76 11.54
CA THR A 353 15.73 -19.75 12.66
C THR A 353 16.20 -18.70 13.67
N THR A 354 15.44 -18.49 14.75
CA THR A 354 15.84 -17.57 15.82
C THR A 354 17.11 -17.99 16.56
N ARG A 355 17.58 -19.23 16.40
CA ARG A 355 18.69 -19.82 17.18
C ARG A 355 19.87 -20.29 16.36
N ILE A 356 19.62 -20.68 15.11
CA ILE A 356 20.63 -21.24 14.22
C ILE A 356 20.41 -20.82 12.77
N CYS A 357 21.50 -20.79 12.02
CA CYS A 357 21.50 -20.79 10.56
C CYS A 357 22.38 -21.93 10.03
N CYS A 358 21.95 -22.57 8.95
CA CYS A 358 22.68 -23.66 8.31
C CYS A 358 22.54 -23.63 6.78
N LYS A 359 23.61 -24.06 6.10
CA LYS A 359 23.67 -24.24 4.66
C LYS A 359 23.01 -25.56 4.25
N LEU A 360 22.03 -25.50 3.35
CA LEU A 360 21.26 -26.65 2.85
C LEU A 360 21.94 -27.27 1.62
N LYS A 361 21.79 -28.59 1.44
CA LYS A 361 22.13 -29.31 0.20
C LYS A 361 21.18 -29.00 -0.94
N ALA A 362 19.94 -28.64 -0.62
CA ALA A 362 18.94 -28.28 -1.61
C ALA A 362 19.43 -27.09 -2.46
N ASN A 363 18.87 -26.98 -3.66
CA ASN A 363 19.03 -25.81 -4.51
C ASN A 363 17.65 -25.32 -4.97
N GLU A 364 17.63 -24.12 -5.54
CA GLU A 364 16.39 -23.47 -5.97
C GLU A 364 15.67 -24.21 -7.12
N ASN A 365 16.38 -25.03 -7.87
CA ASN A 365 15.85 -25.78 -9.01
C ASN A 365 15.34 -27.18 -8.65
N ALA A 366 15.45 -27.60 -7.38
CA ALA A 366 14.97 -28.91 -6.95
C ALA A 366 13.43 -29.00 -7.04
N ASP A 367 12.92 -30.21 -7.28
CA ASP A 367 11.49 -30.51 -7.40
C ASP A 367 10.77 -30.53 -6.05
N ALA A 368 11.50 -30.85 -4.97
CA ALA A 368 10.95 -30.96 -3.62
C ALA A 368 11.87 -30.28 -2.60
N PHE A 369 11.26 -29.71 -1.56
CA PHE A 369 11.99 -29.08 -0.48
C PHE A 369 12.70 -30.13 0.36
N SER A 370 13.95 -29.85 0.74
CA SER A 370 14.75 -30.72 1.62
C SER A 370 15.56 -29.90 2.60
N ASN A 371 15.40 -30.23 3.88
CA ASN A 371 16.19 -29.66 4.99
C ASN A 371 17.50 -30.41 5.22
N GLU A 372 17.92 -31.26 4.28
CA GLU A 372 19.18 -31.97 4.40
C GLU A 372 20.38 -31.01 4.36
N LEU A 373 21.28 -31.19 5.33
CA LEU A 373 22.50 -30.41 5.46
C LEU A 373 23.67 -31.14 4.80
N PHE A 374 24.70 -30.39 4.37
CA PHE A 374 25.99 -31.00 4.04
C PHE A 374 26.59 -31.65 5.28
N ALA A 375 27.29 -32.77 5.11
CA ALA A 375 27.88 -33.49 6.25
C ALA A 375 28.87 -32.61 7.04
N GLU A 376 29.48 -31.62 6.39
CA GLU A 376 30.38 -30.64 6.98
C GLU A 376 29.72 -29.33 7.41
N THR A 377 28.40 -29.15 7.19
CA THR A 377 27.71 -27.90 7.57
C THR A 377 27.75 -27.75 9.09
N SER A 378 28.34 -26.66 9.55
CA SER A 378 28.28 -26.28 10.97
C SER A 378 27.01 -25.48 11.22
N MET A 379 26.18 -25.94 12.16
CA MET A 379 25.10 -25.12 12.69
C MET A 379 25.70 -24.00 13.52
N LEU A 380 25.48 -22.76 13.10
CA LEU A 380 26.00 -21.57 13.77
C LEU A 380 24.85 -20.70 14.28
N PRO A 381 25.08 -19.82 15.27
CA PRO A 381 24.00 -19.12 15.96
C PRO A 381 23.10 -18.27 15.05
N ASP A 382 23.66 -17.75 13.95
CA ASP A 382 22.94 -16.85 13.07
C ASP A 382 23.55 -16.81 11.65
N LEU A 383 22.90 -16.10 10.73
CA LEU A 383 23.32 -15.95 9.33
C LEU A 383 24.68 -15.26 9.23
N TYR A 384 24.91 -14.23 10.05
CA TYR A 384 26.18 -13.48 10.06
C TYR A 384 27.38 -14.38 10.37
N HIS A 385 27.31 -15.17 11.43
CA HIS A 385 28.38 -16.09 11.81
C HIS A 385 28.56 -17.18 10.75
N THR A 386 27.46 -17.66 10.16
CA THR A 386 27.48 -18.68 9.11
C THR A 386 28.23 -18.19 7.88
N LEU A 387 27.79 -17.08 7.29
CA LEU A 387 28.39 -16.51 6.10
C LEU A 387 29.81 -16.01 6.36
N ARG A 388 30.09 -15.42 7.52
CA ARG A 388 31.44 -14.95 7.88
C ARG A 388 32.45 -16.07 8.10
N LYS A 389 32.01 -17.26 8.53
CA LYS A 389 32.90 -18.43 8.68
C LYS A 389 33.35 -18.93 7.30
N GLU A 390 32.43 -19.00 6.35
CA GLU A 390 32.69 -19.43 4.97
C GLU A 390 33.44 -18.35 4.17
N ALA A 391 33.27 -17.08 4.55
CA ALA A 391 33.82 -15.90 3.89
C ALA A 391 35.34 -15.97 3.60
N SER A 392 35.72 -15.59 2.38
CA SER A 392 37.09 -15.28 2.00
C SER A 392 37.73 -14.16 2.86
N SER A 393 39.07 -14.08 2.85
CA SER A 393 39.79 -13.02 3.58
C SER A 393 39.44 -11.61 3.10
N ALA A 394 39.20 -11.44 1.79
CA ALA A 394 38.81 -10.16 1.19
C ALA A 394 37.42 -9.73 1.67
N VAL A 395 36.44 -10.63 1.65
CA VAL A 395 35.08 -10.37 2.16
C VAL A 395 35.12 -10.01 3.65
N ARG A 396 35.87 -10.75 4.46
CA ARG A 396 36.01 -10.44 5.90
C ARG A 396 36.68 -9.11 6.18
N ALA A 397 37.57 -8.64 5.31
CA ALA A 397 38.15 -7.30 5.42
C ALA A 397 37.10 -6.25 5.07
N ARG A 398 36.39 -6.41 3.95
CA ARG A 398 35.35 -5.47 3.51
C ARG A 398 34.21 -5.32 4.53
N ILE A 399 33.75 -6.41 5.15
CA ILE A 399 32.73 -6.35 6.23
C ILE A 399 33.18 -5.44 7.39
N LYS A 400 34.47 -5.41 7.72
CA LYS A 400 35.00 -4.55 8.80
C LYS A 400 35.09 -3.08 8.41
N GLU A 401 35.19 -2.79 7.13
CA GLU A 401 35.27 -1.43 6.57
C GLU A 401 33.89 -0.82 6.28
N THR A 402 32.83 -1.64 6.30
CA THR A 402 31.46 -1.20 6.06
C THR A 402 31.04 -0.12 7.08
N SER A 403 30.46 0.96 6.55
CA SER A 403 29.91 2.06 7.34
C SER A 403 28.63 1.67 8.05
N VAL A 404 28.47 2.10 9.30
CA VAL A 404 27.23 1.91 10.07
C VAL A 404 26.04 2.60 9.39
N LEU A 405 26.25 3.76 8.78
CA LEU A 405 25.20 4.50 8.07
C LEU A 405 24.62 3.71 6.89
N PHE A 406 25.49 3.01 6.16
CA PHE A 406 25.07 2.10 5.09
C PHE A 406 24.27 0.91 5.63
N VAL A 407 24.76 0.29 6.71
CA VAL A 407 24.08 -0.84 7.36
C VAL A 407 22.68 -0.44 7.84
N GLU A 408 22.54 0.76 8.42
CA GLU A 408 21.25 1.29 8.86
C GLU A 408 20.30 1.54 7.68
N CYS A 409 20.79 2.18 6.61
CA CYS A 409 20.00 2.46 5.40
C CYS A 409 19.48 1.16 4.75
N VAL A 410 20.34 0.15 4.59
CA VAL A 410 19.95 -1.17 4.08
C VAL A 410 18.94 -1.84 5.00
N ASN A 411 19.19 -1.84 6.32
CA ASN A 411 18.29 -2.47 7.28
C ASN A 411 16.89 -1.84 7.27
N GLU A 412 16.80 -0.50 7.18
CA GLU A 412 15.54 0.23 7.13
C GLU A 412 14.73 -0.16 5.89
N LEU A 413 15.35 -0.19 4.71
CA LEU A 413 14.68 -0.59 3.47
C LEU A 413 14.26 -2.06 3.46
N LEU A 414 15.10 -2.97 3.95
CA LEU A 414 14.77 -4.40 4.02
C LEU A 414 13.64 -4.67 5.02
N SER A 415 13.69 -4.02 6.19
CA SER A 415 12.63 -4.14 7.21
C SER A 415 11.30 -3.58 6.71
N ALA A 416 11.33 -2.44 6.00
CA ALA A 416 10.12 -1.81 5.48
C ALA A 416 9.49 -2.58 4.31
N SER A 417 10.29 -3.29 3.50
CA SER A 417 9.81 -4.04 2.33
C SER A 417 9.35 -5.45 2.66
N ASN A 418 9.77 -6.00 3.81
CA ASN A 418 9.36 -7.31 4.30
C ASN A 418 9.56 -8.47 3.29
N LEU A 419 10.73 -8.52 2.64
CA LEU A 419 11.03 -9.40 1.51
C LEU A 419 11.14 -10.91 1.85
N LEU A 420 11.35 -11.29 3.11
CA LEU A 420 11.61 -12.68 3.53
C LEU A 420 10.32 -13.51 3.76
N VAL A 421 9.15 -13.03 3.33
CA VAL A 421 7.83 -13.60 3.62
C VAL A 421 7.14 -14.12 2.36
#